data_AF-A0A7K3HKU1-F1
#
_entry.id   AF-A0A7K3HKU1-F1
#
_cell.length_a   1.000
_cell.length_b   1.000
_cell.length_c   1.000
_cell.angle_alpha   90.00
_cell.angle_beta   90.00
_cell.angle_gamma   90.00
#
_symmetry.space_group_name_H-M   'P 1'
#
loop_
_entity.id
_entity.type
_entity.pdbx_description
1 polymer ?
#
loop_
_entity_poly.entity_id
_entity_poly.type
_entity_poly.pdbx_seq_one_letter_code
_entity_poly.pdbx_strand_id
1 'polypeptide(L)'
;GLPHVRRALDALRIARDTGADESCARLDALLTVMTTLQDTRVLYEAGPHGLRRVQSGARAVLDAGGTATPTGRAALAAFDADLRAH
;
A
#
# COMPACT_ATOMS: atom_id res chain seq x y z
N GLY A 1 12.00 -4.88 17.21
CA GLY A 1 10.59 -5.33 17.14
C GLY A 1 10.12 -5.35 15.70
N LEU A 2 8.86 -5.71 15.42
CA LEU A 2 8.27 -5.76 14.07
C LEU A 2 7.29 -4.59 13.84
N PRO A 3 7.77 -3.33 13.74
CA PRO A 3 6.90 -2.14 13.71
C PRO A 3 6.00 -2.10 12.47
N HIS A 4 6.48 -2.56 11.31
CA HIS A 4 5.69 -2.61 10.07
C HIS A 4 4.52 -3.60 10.19
N VAL A 5 4.77 -4.77 10.80
CA VAL A 5 3.72 -5.78 11.04
C VAL A 5 2.66 -5.23 11.98
N ARG A 6 3.05 -4.54 13.06
CA ARG A 6 2.08 -3.94 13.98
C ARG A 6 1.18 -2.93 13.28
N ARG A 7 1.76 -2.01 12.48
CA ARG A 7 0.98 -1.04 11.68
C ARG A 7 0.05 -1.72 10.69
N ALA A 8 0.50 -2.77 10.02
CA ALA A 8 -0.32 -3.54 9.09
C ALA A 8 -1.49 -4.23 9.79
N LEU A 9 -1.27 -4.82 10.96
CA LEU A 9 -2.33 -5.44 11.76
C LEU A 9 -3.33 -4.41 12.27
N ASP A 10 -2.88 -3.21 12.67
CA ASP A 10 -3.77 -2.13 13.07
C ASP A 10 -4.60 -1.64 11.88
N ALA A 11 -4.00 -1.44 10.70
CA ALA A 11 -4.73 -1.09 9.47
C ALA A 11 -5.75 -2.18 9.06
N LEU A 12 -5.37 -3.46 9.15
CA LEU A 12 -6.25 -4.60 8.87
C LEU A 12 -7.47 -4.61 9.79
N ARG A 13 -7.27 -4.37 11.08
CA ARG A 13 -8.36 -4.30 12.07
C ARG A 13 -9.29 -3.13 11.78
N ILE A 14 -8.74 -1.93 11.56
CA ILE A 14 -9.53 -0.73 11.25
C ILE A 14 -10.38 -0.96 10.00
N ALA A 15 -9.80 -1.50 8.92
CA ALA A 15 -10.54 -1.76 7.69
C ALA A 15 -11.71 -2.73 7.92
N ARG A 16 -11.49 -3.82 8.67
CA ARG A 16 -12.55 -4.77 9.04
C ARG A 16 -13.64 -4.12 9.89
N ASP A 17 -13.26 -3.34 10.89
CA ASP A 17 -14.21 -2.67 11.79
C ASP A 17 -15.06 -1.63 11.03
N THR A 18 -14.53 -1.06 9.95
CA THR A 18 -15.29 -0.18 9.03
C THR A 18 -16.13 -0.92 7.99
N GLY A 19 -16.17 -2.26 8.02
CA GLY A 19 -16.99 -3.09 7.13
C GLY A 19 -16.39 -3.32 5.75
N ALA A 20 -15.09 -3.08 5.56
CA ALA A 20 -14.41 -3.46 4.32
C ALA A 20 -14.48 -4.99 4.12
N ASP A 21 -14.62 -5.43 2.88
CA ASP A 21 -14.42 -6.84 2.57
C ASP A 21 -12.97 -7.25 2.90
N GLU A 22 -12.79 -8.54 3.19
CA GLU A 22 -11.50 -9.07 3.65
C GLU A 22 -10.37 -8.87 2.62
N SER A 23 -10.69 -8.85 1.33
CA SER A 23 -9.69 -8.61 0.28
C SER A 23 -9.18 -7.16 0.34
N CYS A 24 -10.09 -6.19 0.47
CA CYS A 24 -9.72 -4.79 0.68
C CYS A 24 -8.93 -4.60 1.98
N ALA A 25 -9.37 -5.20 3.08
CA ALA A 25 -8.70 -5.07 4.37
C ALA A 25 -7.25 -5.61 4.34
N ARG A 26 -7.02 -6.75 3.67
CA ARG A 26 -5.67 -7.31 3.47
C ARG A 26 -4.81 -6.44 2.56
N LEU A 27 -5.42 -5.86 1.53
CA LEU A 27 -4.70 -5.02 0.58
C LEU A 27 -4.28 -3.69 1.22
N ASP A 28 -5.15 -3.06 2.00
CA ASP A 28 -4.82 -1.85 2.78
C ASP A 28 -3.71 -2.14 3.82
N ALA A 29 -3.71 -3.32 4.43
CA ALA A 29 -2.64 -3.77 5.32
C ALA A 29 -1.29 -3.93 4.58
N LEU A 30 -1.31 -4.53 3.39
CA LEU A 30 -0.11 -4.65 2.53
C LEU A 30 0.42 -3.27 2.12
N LEU A 31 -0.46 -2.39 1.64
CA LEU A 31 -0.10 -1.02 1.25
C LEU A 31 0.50 -0.26 2.43
N THR A 32 -0.04 -0.45 3.64
CA THR A 32 0.52 0.13 4.87
C THR A 32 1.97 -0.30 5.10
N VAL A 33 2.30 -1.58 4.89
CA VAL A 33 3.70 -2.05 4.93
C VAL A 33 4.52 -1.35 3.85
N MET A 34 4.03 -1.34 2.61
CA MET A 34 4.73 -0.78 1.46
C MET A 34 5.07 0.71 1.61
N THR A 35 4.32 1.49 2.41
CA THR A 35 4.63 2.91 2.66
C THR A 35 5.95 3.15 3.41
N THR A 36 6.48 2.16 4.12
CA THR A 36 7.65 2.33 5.01
C THR A 36 8.72 1.25 4.84
N LEU A 37 8.40 0.14 4.17
CA LEU A 37 9.35 -0.95 3.96
C LEU A 37 10.43 -0.52 2.98
N GLN A 38 11.69 -0.82 3.30
CA GLN A 38 12.81 -0.73 2.38
C GLN A 38 12.92 -2.04 1.61
N ASP A 39 12.10 -2.19 0.56
CA ASP A 39 12.15 -3.36 -0.30
C ASP A 39 13.52 -3.42 -1.00
N THR A 40 14.35 -4.38 -0.58
CA THR A 40 15.71 -4.53 -1.07
C THR A 40 15.76 -4.95 -2.54
N ARG A 41 14.72 -5.63 -3.04
CA ARG A 41 14.60 -5.99 -4.45
C ARG A 41 14.34 -4.74 -5.27
N VAL A 42 13.37 -3.92 -4.86
CA VAL A 42 13.09 -2.64 -5.54
C VAL A 42 14.31 -1.72 -5.51
N LEU A 43 15.03 -1.66 -4.38
CA LEU A 43 16.28 -0.90 -4.29
C LEU A 43 17.35 -1.39 -5.27
N TYR A 44 17.44 -2.70 -5.48
CA TYR A 44 18.38 -3.30 -6.42
C TYR A 44 17.98 -3.05 -7.88
N GLU A 45 16.71 -3.25 -8.22
CA GLU A 45 16.21 -3.17 -9.61
C GLU A 45 15.98 -1.72 -10.08
N ALA A 46 15.43 -0.85 -9.23
CA ALA A 46 14.97 0.49 -9.59
C ALA A 46 15.59 1.61 -8.74
N GLY A 47 16.51 1.27 -7.84
CA GLY A 47 17.23 2.23 -6.99
C GLY A 47 16.34 2.97 -5.97
N PRO A 48 16.92 3.97 -5.27
CA PRO A 48 16.18 4.75 -4.28
C PRO A 48 14.99 5.54 -4.86
N HIS A 49 15.05 5.91 -6.14
CA HIS A 49 13.94 6.58 -6.81
C HIS A 49 12.76 5.63 -7.03
N GLY A 50 13.01 4.40 -7.49
CA GLY A 50 11.98 3.37 -7.59
C GLY A 50 11.35 3.03 -6.23
N LEU A 51 12.17 2.90 -5.18
CA LEU A 51 11.65 2.66 -3.83
C LEU A 51 10.71 3.79 -3.36
N ARG A 52 11.12 5.05 -3.55
CA ARG A 52 10.26 6.20 -3.20
C ARG A 52 8.97 6.22 -4.00
N ARG A 53 9.02 5.83 -5.28
CA ARG A 53 7.83 5.74 -6.13
C ARG A 53 6.84 4.69 -5.59
N VAL A 54 7.31 3.49 -5.27
CA VAL A 54 6.49 2.43 -4.64
C VAL A 54 5.86 2.91 -3.33
N GLN A 55 6.66 3.52 -2.44
CA GLN A 55 6.19 4.03 -1.16
C GLN A 55 5.14 5.14 -1.33
N SER A 56 5.37 6.07 -2.27
CA SER A 56 4.46 7.17 -2.57
C SER A 56 3.15 6.68 -3.21
N GLY A 57 3.21 5.72 -4.12
CA GLY A 57 2.02 5.13 -4.74
C GLY A 57 1.15 4.42 -3.71
N ALA A 58 1.75 3.61 -2.84
CA ALA A 58 1.02 2.97 -1.75
C ALA A 58 0.37 3.99 -0.78
N ARG A 59 1.09 5.07 -0.44
CA ARG A 59 0.57 6.16 0.39
C ARG A 59 -0.63 6.85 -0.27
N ALA A 60 -0.55 7.11 -1.57
CA ALA A 60 -1.62 7.77 -2.32
C ALA A 60 -2.93 6.96 -2.33
N VAL A 61 -2.85 5.62 -2.40
CA VAL A 61 -4.04 4.75 -2.29
C VAL A 61 -4.70 4.86 -0.92
N LEU A 62 -3.90 4.83 0.15
CA LEU A 62 -4.41 4.94 1.52
C LEU A 62 -4.99 6.33 1.79
N ASP A 63 -4.35 7.39 1.29
CA ASP A 63 -4.81 8.78 1.44
C ASP A 63 -6.09 9.04 0.62
N ALA A 64 -6.32 8.28 -0.45
CA ALA A 64 -7.56 8.28 -1.23
C ALA A 64 -8.72 7.52 -0.53
N GLY A 65 -8.50 7.03 0.70
CA GLY A 65 -9.51 6.36 1.53
C GLY A 65 -9.41 4.83 1.57
N GLY A 66 -8.32 4.25 1.05
CA GLY A 66 -8.14 2.79 1.03
C GLY A 66 -9.02 2.09 0.00
N THR A 67 -8.78 0.80 -0.23
CA THR A 67 -9.27 0.12 -1.44
C THR A 67 -10.74 -0.31 -1.39
N ALA A 68 -11.36 -0.19 -0.22
CA ALA A 68 -12.81 -0.28 -0.09
C ALA A 68 -13.53 0.90 -0.78
N THR A 69 -12.86 2.03 -1.00
CA THR A 69 -13.45 3.23 -1.62
C THR A 69 -13.26 3.28 -3.15
N PRO A 70 -14.18 3.91 -3.91
CA PRO A 70 -14.00 4.10 -5.34
C PRO A 70 -12.73 4.88 -5.71
N THR A 71 -12.41 5.93 -4.93
CA THR A 71 -11.23 6.77 -5.10
C THR A 71 -9.94 5.99 -4.82
N GLY A 72 -9.92 5.18 -3.76
CA GLY A 72 -8.79 4.29 -3.46
C GLY A 72 -8.59 3.22 -4.52
N ARG A 73 -9.66 2.64 -5.09
CA ARG A 73 -9.53 1.69 -6.23
C ARG A 73 -8.96 2.35 -7.48
N ALA A 74 -9.40 3.57 -7.80
CA ALA A 74 -8.84 4.31 -8.92
C ALA A 74 -7.35 4.63 -8.71
N ALA A 75 -6.97 5.03 -7.49
CA ALA A 75 -5.57 5.24 -7.12
C ALA A 75 -4.76 3.94 -7.20
N LEU A 76 -5.32 2.81 -6.78
CA LEU A 76 -4.66 1.51 -6.86
C LEU A 76 -4.40 1.11 -8.32
N ALA A 77 -5.39 1.29 -9.19
CA ALA A 77 -5.24 1.00 -10.61
C ALA A 77 -4.18 1.89 -11.27
N ALA A 78 -4.13 3.18 -10.92
CA ALA A 78 -3.10 4.09 -11.39
C ALA A 78 -1.70 3.69 -10.88
N PHE A 79 -1.61 3.30 -9.61
CA PHE A 79 -0.36 2.82 -9.02
C PHE A 79 0.14 1.54 -9.70
N ASP A 80 -0.73 0.55 -9.90
CA ASP A 80 -0.42 -0.69 -10.60
C ASP A 80 0.01 -0.44 -12.06
N ALA A 81 -0.61 0.53 -12.75
CA ALA A 81 -0.18 0.94 -14.09
C ALA A 81 1.22 1.59 -14.09
N ASP A 82 1.51 2.47 -13.12
CA ASP A 82 2.83 3.11 -12.97
C ASP A 82 3.95 2.09 -12.71
N LEU A 83 3.67 1.07 -11.89
CA LEU A 83 4.61 -0.02 -11.61
C LEU A 83 4.90 -0.89 -12.83
N ARG A 84 3.94 -1.09 -13.73
CA ARG A 84 4.13 -1.89 -14.96
C ARG A 84 4.84 -1.14 -16.09
N ALA A 85 4.84 0.19 -16.05
CA ALA A 85 5.46 1.01 -17.08
C ALA A 85 7.00 1.08 -16.98
N HIS A 86 7.59 0.41 -15.98
CA HIS A 86 9.02 0.42 -15.64
C HIS A 86 9.50 -0.98 -15.29
#